data_AF-A0A9P4HDU4-F1
#
_entry.id   AF-A0A9P4HDU4-F1
#
_cell.length_a   1.000
_cell.length_b   1.000
_cell.length_c   1.000
_cell.angle_alpha   90.00
_cell.angle_beta   90.00
_cell.angle_gamma   90.00
#
_symmetry.space_group_name_H-M   'P 1'
#
loop_
_entity.id
_entity.type
_entity.pdbx_description
1 polymer ?
#
loop_
_entity_poly.entity_id
_entity_poly.type
_entity_poly.pdbx_seq_one_letter_code
_entity_poly.pdbx_strand_id
1 'polypeptide(L)'
;MGVFGLAVGTASPTDATKPTLLSALFESGDVPSSTTSYTAGSISIDLSSISILGSTTVYWSAPTDSIILAFRIESLISQNWVPEEACTIFETAFGIQWDDNLQLYIVNETTHDKLAWEKPSVSFSIGASRSARHHNYTLPYTAFDLRLAAPLANTTTYNFPPKRAADPSQYVLGRAFLQETYITIEYERGNLSLSQAYPA
;
A
#
# COMPACT_ATOMS: atom_id res chain seq x y z
N MET A 1 0.28 -19.04 -9.08
CA MET A 1 1.22 -18.21 -8.29
C MET A 1 1.38 -16.89 -9.03
N GLY A 2 0.84 -15.79 -8.50
CA GLY A 2 0.94 -14.46 -9.11
C GLY A 2 1.46 -13.47 -8.07
N VAL A 3 2.54 -12.77 -8.41
CA VAL A 3 3.09 -11.63 -7.67
C VAL A 3 3.07 -10.42 -8.62
N PHE A 4 2.73 -9.27 -8.07
CA PHE A 4 2.49 -8.00 -8.77
C PHE A 4 3.77 -7.41 -9.38
N GLY A 5 3.59 -6.74 -10.52
CA GLY A 5 4.65 -6.25 -11.39
C GLY A 5 5.51 -5.12 -10.82
N LEU A 6 6.83 -5.32 -10.92
CA LEU A 6 7.75 -4.24 -11.26
C LEU A 6 7.74 -4.11 -12.79
N ALA A 7 7.62 -2.89 -13.29
CA ALA A 7 7.78 -2.61 -14.71
C ALA A 7 9.11 -3.21 -15.22
N VAL A 8 9.06 -4.01 -16.28
CA VAL A 8 10.25 -4.40 -17.03
C VAL A 8 10.63 -3.21 -17.91
N GLY A 9 11.46 -2.32 -17.37
CA GLY A 9 12.21 -1.35 -18.16
C GLY A 9 13.52 -1.98 -18.61
N THR A 10 13.74 -2.07 -19.92
CA THR A 10 15.02 -2.45 -20.49
C THR A 10 15.98 -1.27 -20.42
N ALA A 11 17.01 -1.40 -19.61
CA ALA A 11 18.27 -0.70 -19.85
C ALA A 11 19.42 -1.68 -19.61
N SER A 12 19.68 -2.52 -20.62
CA SER A 12 20.97 -3.18 -20.79
C SER A 12 21.43 -2.94 -22.23
N PRO A 13 22.66 -2.44 -22.47
CA PRO A 13 23.15 -2.20 -23.82
C PRO A 13 23.40 -3.53 -24.54
N THR A 14 23.17 -3.55 -25.85
CA THR A 14 23.35 -4.64 -26.84
C THR A 14 22.29 -5.74 -26.86
N ASP A 15 21.23 -5.52 -27.65
CA ASP A 15 20.44 -6.45 -28.49
C ASP A 15 20.15 -7.90 -28.01
N ALA A 16 20.22 -8.17 -26.71
CA ALA A 16 19.84 -9.44 -26.13
C ALA A 16 18.42 -9.36 -25.57
N THR A 17 17.46 -9.93 -26.29
CA THR A 17 16.16 -10.31 -25.71
C THR A 17 16.39 -11.52 -24.81
N LYS A 18 16.54 -11.27 -23.50
CA LYS A 18 16.55 -12.35 -22.51
C LYS A 18 15.09 -12.69 -22.17
N PRO A 19 14.55 -13.86 -22.59
CA PRO A 19 13.20 -14.23 -22.23
C PRO A 19 13.13 -14.34 -20.70
N THR A 20 12.14 -13.67 -20.12
CA THR A 20 11.78 -13.86 -18.72
C THR A 20 10.95 -15.13 -18.59
N LEU A 21 10.85 -15.67 -17.38
CA LEU A 21 9.94 -16.79 -17.11
C LEU A 21 8.51 -16.49 -17.62
N LEU A 22 8.08 -15.23 -17.53
CA LEU A 22 6.75 -14.79 -17.98
C LEU A 22 6.57 -14.86 -19.50
N SER A 23 7.58 -14.49 -20.29
CA SER A 23 7.52 -14.61 -21.76
C SER A 23 7.53 -16.07 -22.19
N ALA A 24 8.31 -16.92 -21.52
CA ALA A 24 8.34 -18.35 -21.81
C ALA A 24 7.00 -19.04 -21.53
N LEU A 25 6.32 -18.67 -20.42
CA LEU A 25 5.00 -19.20 -20.07
C LEU A 25 3.88 -18.73 -21.01
N PHE A 26 4.00 -17.52 -21.57
CA PHE A 26 3.06 -17.05 -22.59
C PHE A 26 3.25 -17.78 -23.92
N GLU A 27 4.50 -17.95 -24.35
CA GLU A 27 4.85 -18.67 -25.58
C GLU A 27 4.48 -20.16 -25.51
N SER A 28 4.53 -20.79 -24.33
CA SER A 28 4.09 -22.17 -24.13
C SER A 28 2.56 -22.33 -24.06
N GLY A 29 1.81 -21.22 -24.01
CA GLY A 29 0.35 -21.25 -23.85
C GLY A 29 -0.11 -21.60 -22.43
N ASP A 30 0.81 -21.65 -21.46
CA ASP A 30 0.49 -21.92 -20.05
C ASP A 30 -0.21 -20.73 -19.38
N VAL A 31 -0.04 -19.51 -19.93
CA VAL A 31 -0.79 -18.32 -19.53
C VAL A 31 -1.38 -17.60 -20.75
N PRO A 32 -2.60 -17.03 -20.64
CA PRO A 32 -3.31 -16.44 -21.78
C PRO A 32 -2.81 -15.04 -22.18
N SER A 33 -1.89 -14.44 -21.43
CA SER A 33 -1.37 -13.10 -21.69
C SER A 33 0.02 -12.90 -21.07
N SER A 34 0.92 -12.20 -21.80
CA SER A 34 2.20 -11.70 -21.28
C SER A 34 2.04 -10.46 -20.39
N THR A 35 0.82 -9.95 -20.27
CA THR A 35 0.40 -8.87 -19.36
C THR A 35 -0.76 -9.38 -18.51
N THR A 36 -0.50 -9.68 -17.24
CA THR A 36 -1.56 -9.85 -16.26
C THR A 36 -1.82 -8.51 -15.59
N SER A 37 -2.62 -7.65 -16.23
CA SER A 37 -3.31 -6.60 -15.50
C SER A 37 -4.54 -7.22 -14.87
N TYR A 38 -4.59 -7.29 -13.54
CA TYR A 38 -5.85 -7.52 -12.87
C TYR A 38 -6.55 -6.17 -12.74
N THR A 39 -7.56 -5.92 -13.56
CA THR A 39 -8.69 -5.07 -13.13
C THR A 39 -9.62 -5.98 -12.35
N ALA A 40 -9.21 -6.32 -11.14
CA ALA A 40 -10.17 -6.70 -10.12
C ALA A 40 -11.26 -5.65 -10.09
N GLY A 41 -12.51 -6.05 -9.93
CA GLY A 41 -13.37 -5.20 -9.12
C GLY A 41 -12.65 -4.89 -7.80
N SER A 42 -12.84 -3.68 -7.28
CA SER A 42 -12.29 -3.32 -5.98
C SER A 42 -12.73 -4.33 -4.91
N ILE A 43 -11.79 -4.76 -4.07
CA ILE A 43 -12.07 -5.66 -2.95
C ILE A 43 -12.45 -4.77 -1.76
N SER A 44 -13.67 -4.91 -1.26
CA SER A 44 -14.10 -4.23 -0.04
C SER A 44 -13.67 -5.02 1.20
N ILE A 45 -13.03 -4.35 2.14
CA ILE A 45 -12.59 -4.87 3.44
C ILE A 45 -13.04 -3.94 4.56
N ASP A 46 -13.11 -4.46 5.78
CA ASP A 46 -13.35 -3.66 6.97
C ASP A 46 -12.01 -3.41 7.66
N LEU A 47 -11.61 -2.14 7.77
CA LEU A 47 -10.43 -1.73 8.53
C LEU A 47 -10.87 -1.32 9.94
N SER A 48 -10.52 -2.11 10.96
CA SER A 48 -10.93 -1.85 12.34
C SER A 48 -10.00 -0.90 13.07
N SER A 49 -8.70 -0.94 12.76
CA SER A 49 -7.72 -0.05 13.37
C SER A 49 -6.44 0.07 12.56
N ILE A 50 -5.72 1.16 12.82
CA ILE A 50 -4.33 1.37 12.42
C ILE A 50 -3.55 1.64 13.70
N SER A 51 -2.43 0.95 13.90
CA SER A 51 -1.51 1.23 15.00
C SER A 51 -0.10 1.44 14.49
N ILE A 52 0.65 2.29 15.16
CA ILE A 52 2.05 2.57 14.83
C ILE A 52 2.90 2.23 16.05
N LEU A 53 3.91 1.40 15.84
CA LEU A 53 4.90 1.03 16.85
C LEU A 53 6.24 1.67 16.46
N GLY A 54 6.70 2.60 17.28
CA GLY A 54 7.97 3.32 17.12
C GLY A 54 8.36 3.99 18.43
N SER A 55 9.10 5.10 18.36
CA SER A 55 9.42 5.92 19.55
C SER A 55 8.16 6.44 20.26
N THR A 56 7.10 6.69 19.50
CA THR A 56 5.75 6.97 20.02
C THR A 56 4.80 5.90 19.51
N THR A 57 4.05 5.27 20.42
CA THR A 57 2.97 4.33 20.05
C THR A 57 1.65 5.07 20.01
N VAL A 58 0.96 4.99 18.87
CA VAL A 58 -0.34 5.63 18.64
C VAL A 58 -1.26 4.67 17.89
N TYR A 59 -2.56 4.88 18.03
CA TYR A 59 -3.56 4.07 17.35
C TYR A 59 -4.78 4.89 16.96
N TRP A 60 -5.39 4.48 15.86
CA TRP A 60 -6.70 4.91 15.41
C TRP A 60 -7.61 3.68 15.36
N SER A 61 -8.87 3.84 15.77
CA SER A 61 -9.89 2.81 15.68
C SER A 61 -11.07 3.33 14.87
N ALA A 62 -11.64 2.47 14.03
CA ALA A 62 -12.87 2.77 13.33
C ALA A 62 -14.00 3.07 14.33
N PRO A 63 -14.91 4.03 14.02
CA PRO A 63 -16.08 4.28 14.83
C PRO A 63 -16.93 3.01 15.02
N THR A 64 -17.44 2.81 16.23
CA THR A 64 -18.24 1.63 16.60
C THR A 64 -19.70 1.72 16.15
N ASP A 65 -20.15 2.89 15.69
CA ASP A 65 -21.50 3.09 15.20
C ASP A 65 -21.72 2.34 13.87
N SER A 66 -22.97 2.02 13.56
CA SER A 66 -23.42 1.10 12.48
C SER A 66 -22.97 1.42 11.04
N ILE A 67 -22.05 2.36 10.85
CA ILE A 67 -21.40 2.68 9.59
C ILE A 67 -20.23 1.70 9.40
N ILE A 68 -20.46 0.70 8.54
CA ILE A 68 -19.38 -0.14 8.02
C ILE A 68 -18.44 0.76 7.22
N LEU A 69 -17.21 0.97 7.71
CA LEU A 69 -16.17 1.63 6.95
C LEU A 69 -15.58 0.64 5.95
N ALA A 70 -16.21 0.56 4.78
CA ALA A 70 -15.73 -0.26 3.68
C ALA A 70 -14.54 0.42 2.99
N PHE A 71 -13.35 -0.15 3.15
CA PHE A 71 -12.15 0.23 2.42
C PHE A 71 -12.03 -0.61 1.16
N ARG A 72 -11.58 -0.01 0.06
CA ARG A 72 -11.20 -0.76 -1.14
C ARG A 72 -9.71 -1.08 -1.13
N ILE A 73 -9.32 -2.27 -1.59
CA ILE A 73 -7.92 -2.55 -1.93
C ILE A 73 -7.73 -2.33 -3.43
N GLU A 74 -6.83 -1.43 -3.81
CA GLU A 74 -6.69 -1.00 -5.21
C GLU A 74 -5.24 -0.70 -5.62
N SER A 75 -4.71 -1.48 -6.57
CA SER A 75 -3.32 -1.36 -7.04
C SER A 75 -3.07 -0.18 -7.97
N LEU A 76 -4.13 0.44 -8.50
CA LEU A 76 -4.02 1.63 -9.37
C LEU A 76 -3.69 2.90 -8.57
N ILE A 77 -4.05 2.92 -7.29
CA ILE A 77 -3.84 4.06 -6.40
C ILE A 77 -2.52 3.87 -5.64
N SER A 78 -1.67 4.90 -5.62
CA SER A 78 -0.38 4.80 -4.91
C SER A 78 -0.55 4.91 -3.40
N GLN A 79 -1.42 5.83 -2.99
CA GLN A 79 -1.62 6.26 -1.60
C GLN A 79 -2.59 5.36 -0.85
N ASN A 80 -2.52 5.42 0.49
CA ASN A 80 -3.55 4.87 1.36
C ASN A 80 -4.48 6.01 1.77
N TRP A 81 -5.68 6.04 1.21
CA TRP A 81 -6.70 7.04 1.52
C TRP A 81 -7.46 6.61 2.77
N VAL A 82 -7.26 7.34 3.85
CA VAL A 82 -7.78 7.02 5.19
C VAL A 82 -8.47 8.26 5.79
N PRO A 83 -9.35 8.09 6.80
CA PRO A 83 -9.95 9.22 7.52
C PRO A 83 -8.89 10.20 8.04
N GLU A 84 -9.26 11.47 8.17
CA GLU A 84 -8.36 12.50 8.67
C GLU A 84 -7.84 12.16 10.09
N GLU A 85 -8.68 11.56 10.94
CA GLU A 85 -8.31 11.10 12.27
C GLU A 85 -7.29 9.95 12.25
N ALA A 86 -7.26 9.16 11.17
CA ALA A 86 -6.22 8.16 10.97
C ALA A 86 -4.92 8.82 10.44
N CYS A 87 -5.02 9.89 9.66
CA CYS A 87 -3.85 10.66 9.23
C CYS A 87 -3.11 11.33 10.41
N THR A 88 -3.84 11.85 11.40
CA THR A 88 -3.23 12.53 12.56
C THR A 88 -2.35 11.62 13.42
N ILE A 89 -2.62 10.31 13.46
CA ILE A 89 -1.74 9.36 14.16
C ILE A 89 -0.40 9.20 13.41
N PHE A 90 -0.39 9.25 12.07
CA PHE A 90 0.84 9.26 11.29
C PHE A 90 1.64 10.54 11.51
N GLU A 91 0.96 11.70 11.53
CA GLU A 91 1.57 12.99 11.85
C GLU A 91 2.23 12.98 13.23
N THR A 92 1.54 12.43 14.23
CA THR A 92 2.05 12.34 15.61
C THR A 92 3.22 11.36 15.74
N ALA A 93 3.13 10.18 15.12
CA ALA A 93 4.16 9.16 15.25
C ALA A 93 5.44 9.51 14.48
N PHE A 94 5.29 10.07 13.29
CA PHE A 94 6.39 10.28 12.35
C PHE A 94 6.86 11.73 12.26
N GLY A 95 6.14 12.68 12.86
CA GLY A 95 6.47 14.10 12.77
C GLY A 95 6.37 14.63 11.34
N ILE A 96 5.51 14.04 10.52
CA ILE A 96 5.25 14.44 9.14
C ILE A 96 4.16 15.51 9.09
N GLN A 97 4.15 16.33 8.04
CA GLN A 97 3.19 17.42 7.88
C GLN A 97 2.53 17.38 6.49
N TRP A 98 1.27 17.76 6.47
CA TRP A 98 0.50 17.92 5.25
C TRP A 98 0.91 19.19 4.52
N ASP A 99 1.17 19.08 3.23
CA ASP A 99 1.38 20.22 2.33
C ASP A 99 0.08 20.51 1.59
N ASP A 100 -0.55 21.65 1.88
CA ASP A 100 -1.82 22.05 1.26
C ASP A 100 -1.71 22.34 -0.24
N ASN A 101 -0.53 22.69 -0.74
CA ASN A 101 -0.35 22.96 -2.17
C ASN A 101 -0.23 21.66 -2.97
N LEU A 102 0.53 20.70 -2.44
CA LEU A 102 0.77 19.40 -3.08
C LEU A 102 -0.33 18.38 -2.75
N GLN A 103 -1.09 18.61 -1.67
CA GLN A 103 -2.08 17.67 -1.13
C GLN A 103 -1.44 16.31 -0.82
N LEU A 104 -0.26 16.35 -0.18
CA LEU A 104 0.61 15.21 0.12
C LEU A 104 1.34 15.43 1.46
N TYR A 105 1.84 14.36 2.06
CA TYR A 105 2.71 14.44 3.24
C TYR A 105 4.17 14.48 2.81
N ILE A 106 4.84 15.59 3.09
CA ILE A 106 6.25 15.76 2.79
C ILE A 106 7.09 15.42 4.02
N VAL A 107 8.18 14.69 3.80
CA VAL A 107 9.14 14.32 4.82
C VAL A 107 10.45 15.05 4.52
N ASN A 108 11.00 15.75 5.51
CA ASN A 108 12.33 16.35 5.37
C ASN A 108 13.43 15.30 5.63
N GLU A 109 14.66 15.58 5.19
CA GLU A 109 15.78 14.63 5.29
C GLU A 109 16.07 14.21 6.74
N THR A 110 16.07 15.15 7.68
CA THR A 110 16.34 14.84 9.10
C THR A 110 15.29 13.89 9.70
N THR A 111 14.01 14.10 9.39
CA THR A 111 12.91 13.23 9.83
C THR A 111 13.01 11.87 9.14
N HIS A 112 13.30 11.84 7.85
CA HIS A 112 13.54 10.59 7.10
C HIS A 112 14.67 9.77 7.75
N ASP A 113 15.84 10.37 7.98
CA ASP A 113 17.00 9.67 8.53
C ASP A 113 16.74 9.14 9.94
N LYS A 114 16.02 9.94 10.76
CA LYS A 114 15.55 9.51 12.07
C LYS A 114 14.65 8.27 11.97
N LEU A 115 13.63 8.30 11.09
CA LEU A 115 12.68 7.20 10.94
C LEU A 115 13.35 5.94 10.35
N ALA A 116 14.30 6.11 9.43
CA ALA A 116 15.12 5.03 8.90
C ALA A 116 15.97 4.35 10.00
N TRP A 117 16.46 5.13 10.97
CA TRP A 117 17.18 4.62 12.13
C TRP A 117 16.27 3.94 13.16
N GLU A 118 15.14 4.56 13.50
CA GLU A 118 14.20 4.07 14.51
C GLU A 118 13.40 2.83 14.03
N LYS A 119 13.28 2.64 12.72
CA LYS A 119 12.56 1.51 12.08
C LYS A 119 11.16 1.27 12.65
N PRO A 120 10.29 2.29 12.71
CA PRO A 120 8.94 2.07 13.19
C PRO A 120 8.15 1.20 12.21
N SER A 121 7.03 0.66 12.69
CA SER A 121 6.13 -0.18 11.90
C SER A 121 4.69 0.28 12.02
N VAL A 122 3.92 0.08 10.95
CA VAL A 122 2.49 0.41 10.86
C VAL A 122 1.72 -0.88 10.72
N SER A 123 0.78 -1.13 11.63
CA SER A 123 -0.07 -2.31 11.59
C SER A 123 -1.51 -1.94 11.24
N PHE A 124 -2.06 -2.58 10.22
CA PHE A 124 -3.46 -2.46 9.80
C PHE A 124 -4.23 -3.69 10.28
N SER A 125 -5.29 -3.49 11.04
CA SER A 125 -6.17 -4.56 11.48
C SER A 125 -7.37 -4.67 10.55
N ILE A 126 -7.40 -5.74 9.75
CA ILE A 126 -8.32 -5.90 8.62
C ILE A 126 -9.17 -7.16 8.81
N GLY A 127 -10.48 -7.02 8.64
CA GLY A 127 -11.43 -8.12 8.62
C GLY A 127 -12.17 -8.20 7.29
N ALA A 128 -12.79 -9.35 7.03
CA ALA A 128 -13.83 -9.43 6.01
C ALA A 128 -15.03 -8.58 6.43
N SER A 129 -15.82 -8.10 5.46
CA SER A 129 -16.95 -7.23 5.80
C SER A 129 -17.93 -7.88 6.76
N ARG A 130 -18.27 -7.17 7.85
CA ARG A 130 -19.12 -7.62 8.97
C ARG A 130 -18.56 -8.83 9.75
N SER A 131 -17.27 -9.12 9.62
CA SER A 131 -16.59 -10.15 10.41
C SER A 131 -16.09 -9.58 11.74
N ALA A 132 -16.31 -10.30 12.83
CA ALA A 132 -15.65 -10.01 14.12
C ALA A 132 -14.18 -10.49 14.16
N ARG A 133 -13.75 -11.25 13.15
CA ARG A 133 -12.36 -11.71 13.01
C ARG A 133 -11.57 -10.73 12.15
N HIS A 134 -10.50 -10.21 12.73
CA HIS A 134 -9.54 -9.33 12.09
C HIS A 134 -8.14 -9.94 12.13
N HIS A 135 -7.34 -9.61 11.13
CA HIS A 135 -5.95 -10.00 11.00
C HIS A 135 -5.08 -8.74 10.91
N ASN A 136 -3.93 -8.78 11.56
CA ASN A 136 -2.99 -7.66 11.55
C ASN A 136 -1.98 -7.85 10.42
N TYR A 137 -1.81 -6.80 9.62
CA TYR A 137 -0.81 -6.69 8.57
C TYR A 137 0.16 -5.58 8.94
N THR A 138 1.42 -5.91 9.20
CA THR A 138 2.42 -5.00 9.76
C THR A 138 3.48 -4.70 8.72
N LEU A 139 3.63 -3.41 8.42
CA LEU A 139 4.54 -2.90 7.40
C LEU A 139 5.65 -2.08 8.05
N PRO A 140 6.93 -2.26 7.67
CA PRO A 140 8.01 -1.42 8.14
C PRO A 140 7.91 0.00 7.55
N TYR A 141 8.54 0.97 8.21
CA TYR A 141 8.66 2.35 7.71
C TYR A 141 9.18 2.41 6.27
N THR A 142 10.13 1.54 5.91
CA THR A 142 10.75 1.49 4.58
C THR A 142 9.76 1.21 3.46
N ALA A 143 8.63 0.56 3.74
CA ALA A 143 7.54 0.44 2.79
C ALA A 143 7.01 1.84 2.41
N PHE A 144 6.92 2.76 3.36
CA PHE A 144 6.33 4.07 3.16
C PHE A 144 7.34 5.14 2.70
N ASP A 145 8.62 4.81 2.53
CA ASP A 145 9.66 5.74 2.08
C ASP A 145 9.60 5.96 0.54
N LEU A 146 8.57 6.67 0.08
CA LEU A 146 8.39 6.99 -1.33
C LEU A 146 9.06 8.33 -1.69
N ARG A 147 9.50 8.45 -2.95
CA ARG A 147 10.11 9.68 -3.48
C ARG A 147 9.24 10.29 -4.57
N LEU A 148 9.00 11.60 -4.46
CA LEU A 148 8.43 12.41 -5.53
C LEU A 148 9.55 12.84 -6.47
N ALA A 149 9.22 12.90 -7.76
CA ALA A 149 10.07 13.41 -8.81
C ALA A 149 9.23 14.27 -9.77
N ALA A 150 9.87 14.86 -10.78
CA ALA A 150 9.18 15.64 -11.80
C ALA A 150 8.07 14.80 -12.49
N PRO A 151 6.90 15.38 -12.81
CA PRO A 151 6.55 16.79 -12.72
C PRO A 151 5.94 17.22 -11.36
N LEU A 152 5.80 16.31 -10.39
CA LEU A 152 5.14 16.60 -9.11
C LEU A 152 6.04 17.38 -8.14
N ALA A 153 7.35 17.20 -8.25
CA ALA A 153 8.34 17.98 -7.51
C ALA A 153 9.54 18.29 -8.41
N ASN A 154 10.03 19.53 -8.34
CA ASN A 154 11.19 19.98 -9.11
C ASN A 154 12.51 19.36 -8.61
N THR A 155 12.52 18.97 -7.34
CA THR A 155 13.62 18.25 -6.67
C THR A 155 13.09 16.92 -6.15
N THR A 156 13.97 15.93 -5.99
CA THR A 156 13.57 14.67 -5.35
C THR A 156 13.21 14.93 -3.90
N THR A 157 11.96 14.67 -3.54
CA THR A 157 11.41 14.99 -2.22
C THR A 157 10.79 13.74 -1.61
N TYR A 158 11.09 13.45 -0.35
CA TYR A 158 10.50 12.32 0.36
C TYR A 158 9.02 12.58 0.65
N ASN A 159 8.19 11.56 0.40
CA ASN A 159 6.75 11.62 0.56
C ASN A 159 6.26 10.42 1.34
N PHE A 160 5.40 10.67 2.32
CA PHE A 160 4.73 9.62 3.07
C PHE A 160 3.36 9.30 2.43
N PRO A 161 2.96 8.02 2.24
CA PRO A 161 1.83 7.67 1.38
C PRO A 161 0.41 7.78 1.94
N PRO A 162 0.12 7.98 3.25
CA PRO A 162 -1.26 8.23 3.68
C PRO A 162 -1.80 9.47 2.97
N LYS A 163 -3.10 9.48 2.72
CA LYS A 163 -3.79 10.61 2.11
C LYS A 163 -5.11 10.83 2.82
N ARG A 164 -5.43 12.10 3.07
CA ARG A 164 -6.69 12.51 3.69
C ARG A 164 -7.83 12.23 2.73
N ALA A 165 -8.72 11.33 3.09
CA ALA A 165 -9.97 11.11 2.38
C ALA A 165 -11.04 12.11 2.84
N ALA A 166 -11.73 12.74 1.89
CA ALA A 166 -12.79 13.70 2.16
C ALA A 166 -14.06 13.01 2.71
N ASP A 167 -14.29 11.77 2.29
CA ASP A 167 -15.47 10.99 2.68
C ASP A 167 -15.19 9.48 2.56
N PRO A 168 -16.01 8.61 3.19
CA PRO A 168 -15.81 7.16 3.17
C PRO A 168 -15.79 6.51 1.78
N SER A 169 -16.36 7.14 0.75
CA SER A 169 -16.32 6.59 -0.61
C SER A 169 -14.90 6.63 -1.22
N GLN A 170 -13.98 7.39 -0.62
CA GLN A 170 -12.59 7.49 -1.06
C GLN A 170 -11.66 6.53 -0.31
N TYR A 171 -12.15 5.78 0.69
CA TYR A 171 -11.32 4.92 1.52
C TYR A 171 -10.68 3.78 0.71
N VAL A 172 -9.35 3.81 0.64
CA VAL A 172 -8.57 2.92 -0.21
C VAL A 172 -7.24 2.55 0.47
N LEU A 173 -6.90 1.27 0.44
CA LEU A 173 -5.53 0.79 0.65
C LEU A 173 -4.88 0.55 -0.72
N GLY A 174 -3.87 1.35 -1.03
CA GLY A 174 -3.22 1.40 -2.33
C GLY A 174 -1.95 0.55 -2.41
N ARG A 175 -1.10 0.87 -3.38
CA ARG A 175 0.20 0.21 -3.57
C ARG A 175 1.11 0.27 -2.35
N ALA A 176 1.05 1.36 -1.59
CA ALA A 176 1.83 1.48 -0.36
C ALA A 176 1.48 0.38 0.68
N PHE A 177 0.23 -0.11 0.69
CA PHE A 177 -0.13 -1.28 1.49
C PHE A 177 0.23 -2.60 0.78
N LEU A 178 0.03 -2.66 -0.54
CA LEU A 178 0.25 -3.86 -1.36
C LEU A 178 1.72 -4.22 -1.60
N GLN A 179 2.68 -3.37 -1.26
CA GLN A 179 4.11 -3.72 -1.41
C GLN A 179 4.57 -4.74 -0.35
N GLU A 180 3.86 -4.83 0.77
CA GLU A 180 4.14 -5.76 1.88
C GLU A 180 2.98 -6.75 2.10
N THR A 181 2.02 -6.80 1.19
CA THR A 181 0.90 -7.74 1.25
C THR A 181 0.60 -8.29 -0.13
N TYR A 182 0.19 -9.55 -0.21
CA TYR A 182 -0.18 -10.18 -1.48
C TYR A 182 -1.59 -10.72 -1.43
N ILE A 183 -2.27 -10.59 -2.57
CA ILE A 183 -3.62 -11.11 -2.79
C ILE A 183 -3.49 -12.36 -3.64
N THR A 184 -4.08 -13.46 -3.17
CA THR A 184 -4.20 -14.71 -3.92
C THR A 184 -5.67 -14.94 -4.23
N ILE A 185 -5.97 -15.33 -5.47
CA ILE A 185 -7.34 -15.62 -5.93
C ILE A 185 -7.36 -17.02 -6.52
N GLU A 186 -8.28 -17.85 -6.03
CA GLU A 186 -8.57 -19.18 -6.54
C GLU A 186 -9.96 -19.14 -7.18
N TYR A 187 -10.02 -18.84 -8.49
CA TYR A 187 -11.29 -18.70 -9.21
C TYR A 187 -12.15 -19.96 -9.17
N GLU A 188 -11.55 -21.13 -9.34
CA GLU A 188 -12.23 -22.44 -9.32
C GLU A 188 -12.96 -22.71 -7.99
N ARG A 189 -12.53 -22.07 -6.90
CA ARG A 189 -13.11 -22.23 -5.57
C ARG A 189 -13.79 -20.96 -5.06
N GLY A 190 -13.80 -19.89 -5.85
CA GLY A 190 -14.30 -18.58 -5.43
C GLY A 190 -13.61 -18.04 -4.18
N ASN A 191 -12.35 -18.40 -3.95
CA ASN A 191 -11.62 -18.03 -2.74
C ASN A 191 -10.66 -16.87 -3.00
N LEU A 192 -10.67 -15.88 -2.10
CA LEU A 192 -9.76 -14.75 -2.11
C LEU A 192 -9.05 -14.69 -0.76
N SER A 193 -7.74 -14.61 -0.78
CA SER A 193 -6.91 -14.53 0.41
C SER A 193 -5.99 -13.32 0.34
N LEU A 194 -5.92 -12.58 1.44
CA LEU A 194 -4.91 -11.55 1.67
C LEU A 194 -3.87 -12.12 2.64
N SER A 195 -2.59 -11.83 2.41
CA SER A 195 -1.51 -12.37 3.21
C SER A 195 -0.37 -11.36 3.33
N GLN A 196 0.31 -11.39 4.47
CA GLN A 196 1.48 -10.57 4.74
C GLN A 196 2.67 -11.08 3.90
N ALA A 197 3.33 -10.20 3.15
CA ALA A 197 4.62 -10.51 2.56
C ALA A 197 5.65 -10.69 3.69
N TYR A 198 6.46 -11.72 3.60
CA TYR A 198 7.40 -12.07 4.66
C TYR A 198 8.38 -10.90 4.89
N PRO A 199 8.47 -10.34 6.11
CA PRO A 199 9.39 -9.24 6.39
C PRO A 199 10.83 -9.74 6.23
N ALA A 200 11.61 -9.05 5.41
CA ALA A 200 13.05 -9.27 5.30
C ALA A 200 13.79 -8.76 6.55
#